data_AF-A0A645JZK9-F1
#
_entry.id   AF-A0A645JZK9-F1
#
_cell.length_a   1.000
_cell.length_b   1.000
_cell.length_c   1.000
_cell.angle_alpha   90.00
_cell.angle_beta   90.00
_cell.angle_gamma   90.00
#
_symmetry.space_group_name_H-M   'P 1'
#
loop_
_entity.id
_entity.type
_entity.pdbx_description
1 polymer ?
#
loop_
_entity_poly.entity_id
_entity_poly.type
_entity_poly.pdbx_seq_one_letter_code
_entity_poly.pdbx_strand_id
1 'polypeptide(L)'
;MQTEGELWANGERAVLMADGAFHRQNDPDTILGSSLTMLQGVRNLISWDVPIETAIQMATSNPARIYDLAFMGRLAPGHLADVAVLGKDNLALKGMFLHGELIRDRFH
;
A
#
# COMPACT_ATOMS: atom_id res chain seq x y z
N MET A 1 2.24 12.14 4.23
CA MET A 1 2.11 11.77 5.65
C MET A 1 2.13 13.06 6.43
N GLN A 2 1.31 13.18 7.48
CA GLN A 2 1.36 14.31 8.39
C GLN A 2 2.77 14.43 8.97
N THR A 3 3.37 15.62 8.91
CA THR A 3 4.76 15.87 9.33
C THR A 3 4.86 16.53 10.70
N GLU A 4 3.76 17.09 11.20
CA GLU A 4 3.69 17.82 12.47
C GLU A 4 2.27 17.77 13.06
N GLY A 5 2.14 18.12 14.34
CA GLY A 5 0.86 18.14 15.07
C GLY A 5 0.50 16.84 15.78
N GLU A 6 -0.60 16.86 16.53
CA GLU A 6 -1.11 15.68 17.24
C GLU A 6 -1.58 14.61 16.23
N LEU A 7 -1.28 13.34 16.52
CA LEU A 7 -1.74 12.22 15.71
C LEU A 7 -3.07 11.70 16.23
N TRP A 8 -3.96 11.39 15.31
CA TRP A 8 -5.29 10.86 15.60
C TRP A 8 -5.54 9.61 14.78
N ALA A 9 -6.04 8.56 15.41
CA ALA A 9 -6.44 7.30 14.76
C ALA A 9 -7.73 6.79 15.42
N ASN A 10 -8.69 6.32 14.62
CA ASN A 10 -10.00 5.83 15.10
C ASN A 10 -10.76 6.82 16.02
N GLY A 11 -10.54 8.13 15.85
CA GLY A 11 -11.16 9.16 16.70
C GLY A 11 -10.49 9.37 18.06
N GLU A 12 -9.36 8.72 18.31
CA GLU A 12 -8.58 8.82 19.55
C GLU A 12 -7.19 9.41 19.30
N ARG A 13 -6.57 9.95 20.37
CA ARG A 13 -5.18 10.42 20.32
C ARG A 13 -4.22 9.23 20.20
N ALA A 14 -3.31 9.34 19.24
CA ALA A 14 -2.36 8.31 18.92
C ALA A 14 -0.91 8.79 19.06
N VAL A 15 0.01 7.83 19.19
CA VAL A 15 1.45 8.02 19.05
C VAL A 15 1.96 7.03 18.01
N LEU A 16 2.84 7.48 17.10
CA LEU A 16 3.52 6.59 16.17
C LEU A 16 4.75 6.01 16.88
N MET A 17 4.80 4.69 17.03
CA MET A 17 5.89 4.01 17.72
C MET A 17 6.96 3.51 16.73
N ALA A 18 8.10 3.05 17.27
CA ALA A 18 9.26 2.63 16.49
C ALA A 18 9.01 1.39 15.62
N ASP A 19 7.97 0.61 15.93
CA ASP A 19 7.49 -0.52 15.13
C ASP A 19 6.67 -0.10 13.90
N GLY A 20 6.42 1.21 13.74
CA GLY A 20 5.64 1.77 12.63
C GLY A 20 4.13 1.68 12.82
N ALA A 21 3.66 1.23 13.99
CA ALA A 21 2.25 1.22 14.35
C ALA A 21 1.83 2.49 15.08
N PHE A 22 0.55 2.86 14.91
CA PHE A 22 -0.08 3.87 15.75
C PHE A 22 -0.59 3.18 17.01
N HIS A 23 -0.27 3.72 18.18
CA HIS A 23 -0.71 3.22 19.47
C HIS A 23 -1.54 4.26 20.20
N ARG A 24 -2.44 3.83 21.09
CA ARG A 24 -3.21 4.75 21.94
C ARG A 24 -2.26 5.50 22.86
N GLN A 25 -2.36 6.83 22.91
CA GLN A 25 -1.43 7.67 23.67
C GLN A 25 -1.36 7.31 25.17
N ASN A 26 -2.49 6.98 25.79
CA ASN A 26 -2.59 6.69 27.21
C ASN A 26 -2.54 5.19 27.55
N ASP A 27 -2.40 4.33 26.54
CA ASP A 27 -2.31 2.87 26.67
C ASP A 27 -1.52 2.32 25.47
N PRO A 28 -0.17 2.39 25.54
CA PRO A 28 0.69 2.04 24.42
C PRO A 28 0.63 0.56 24.02
N ASP A 29 0.01 -0.33 24.79
CA ASP A 29 -0.15 -1.73 24.38
C ASP A 29 -1.28 -1.90 23.34
N THR A 30 -2.17 -0.91 23.22
CA THR A 30 -3.24 -0.94 22.22
C THR A 30 -2.81 -0.33 20.89
N ILE A 31 -2.78 -1.16 19.85
CA ILE A 31 -2.58 -0.74 18.45
C ILE A 31 -3.87 -0.14 17.88
N LEU A 32 -3.75 1.03 17.24
CA LEU A 32 -4.81 1.77 16.55
C LEU A 32 -4.67 1.76 15.02
N GLY A 33 -3.68 1.04 14.47
CA GLY A 33 -3.43 0.91 13.04
C GLY A 33 -1.95 0.98 12.72
N SER A 34 -1.60 1.08 11.44
CA SER A 34 -0.20 1.18 10.99
C SER A 34 0.03 2.36 10.07
N SER A 35 1.27 2.84 10.04
CA SER A 35 1.76 3.81 9.06
C SER A 35 2.21 3.16 7.74
N LEU A 36 1.99 1.85 7.59
CA LEU A 36 2.45 1.05 6.46
C LEU A 36 1.78 1.49 5.15
N THR A 37 2.58 1.66 4.11
CA THR A 37 2.07 1.89 2.75
C THR A 37 1.96 0.57 1.98
N MET A 38 1.10 0.50 0.96
CA MET A 38 0.98 -0.70 0.11
C MET A 38 2.32 -1.17 -0.44
N LEU A 39 3.14 -0.24 -0.94
CA LEU A 39 4.44 -0.59 -1.52
C LEU A 39 5.42 -1.10 -0.46
N GLN A 40 5.41 -0.53 0.75
CA GLN A 40 6.21 -1.05 1.84
C GLN A 40 5.72 -2.44 2.28
N GLY A 41 4.41 -2.70 2.29
CA GLY A 41 3.85 -4.03 2.55
C GLY A 41 4.33 -5.08 1.54
N VAL A 42 4.31 -4.76 0.24
CA VAL A 42 4.85 -5.64 -0.81
C VAL A 42 6.35 -5.90 -0.60
N ARG A 43 7.13 -4.86 -0.29
CA ARG A 43 8.58 -5.01 0.00
C ARG A 43 8.83 -5.87 1.22
N ASN A 44 8.03 -5.73 2.27
CA ASN A 44 8.14 -6.56 3.48
C ASN A 44 7.92 -8.04 3.15
N LEU A 45 6.85 -8.37 2.39
CA LEU A 45 6.60 -9.75 1.97
C LEU A 45 7.78 -10.35 1.20
N ILE A 46 8.34 -9.58 0.26
CA ILE A 46 9.50 -10.02 -0.53
C ILE A 46 10.73 -10.21 0.38
N SER A 47 10.94 -9.32 1.36
CA SER A 47 12.03 -9.45 2.34
C SER A 47 11.87 -10.65 3.28
N TRP A 48 10.68 -11.23 3.36
CA TRP A 48 10.36 -12.46 4.07
C TRP A 48 10.32 -13.68 3.13
N ASP A 49 11.00 -13.59 1.98
CA ASP A 49 11.15 -14.64 0.98
C ASP A 49 9.85 -15.06 0.26
N VAL A 50 8.80 -14.22 0.30
CA VAL A 50 7.61 -14.44 -0.55
C VAL A 50 7.97 -14.07 -2.00
N PRO A 51 7.73 -14.95 -2.99
CA PRO A 51 7.99 -14.63 -4.40
C PRO A 51 7.27 -13.35 -4.84
N ILE A 52 7.96 -12.52 -5.64
CA ILE A 52 7.44 -11.21 -6.07
C ILE A 52 6.07 -11.32 -6.74
N GLU A 53 5.85 -12.34 -7.57
CA GLU A 53 4.59 -12.59 -8.26
C GLU A 53 3.46 -12.82 -7.26
N THR A 54 3.75 -13.56 -6.18
CA THR A 54 2.79 -13.84 -5.10
C THR A 54 2.51 -12.59 -4.27
N ALA A 55 3.53 -11.82 -3.92
CA ALA A 55 3.37 -10.56 -3.18
C ALA A 55 2.55 -9.54 -3.98
N ILE A 56 2.78 -9.41 -5.29
CA ILE A 56 1.97 -8.56 -6.18
C ILE A 56 0.54 -9.09 -6.28
N GLN A 57 0.35 -10.41 -6.38
CA GLN A 57 -0.98 -11.01 -6.40
C GLN A 57 -1.78 -10.69 -5.13
N MET A 58 -1.13 -10.75 -3.96
CA MET A 58 -1.71 -10.40 -2.66
C MET A 58 -2.12 -8.93 -2.58
N ALA A 59 -1.42 -8.04 -3.27
CA ALA A 59 -1.72 -6.61 -3.33
C ALA A 59 -2.74 -6.21 -4.41
N THR A 60 -3.10 -7.12 -5.34
CA THR A 60 -3.88 -6.78 -6.54
C THR A 60 -5.06 -7.73 -6.77
N SER A 61 -4.83 -8.85 -7.46
CA SER A 61 -5.92 -9.75 -7.90
C SER A 61 -6.61 -10.48 -6.75
N ASN A 62 -5.93 -10.75 -5.64
CA ASN A 62 -6.53 -11.38 -4.47
C ASN A 62 -7.60 -10.50 -3.81
N PRO A 63 -7.31 -9.26 -3.38
CA PRO A 63 -8.33 -8.37 -2.83
C PRO A 63 -9.43 -8.05 -3.86
N ALA A 64 -9.09 -7.84 -5.13
CA ALA A 64 -10.10 -7.60 -6.16
C ALA A 64 -11.09 -8.78 -6.28
N ARG A 65 -10.61 -10.02 -6.18
CA ARG A 65 -11.46 -11.22 -6.15
C ARG A 65 -12.26 -11.37 -4.86
N ILE A 66 -11.69 -11.04 -3.70
CA ILE A 66 -12.37 -11.18 -2.39
C ILE A 66 -13.54 -10.19 -2.27
N TYR A 67 -13.37 -8.99 -2.82
CA TYR A 67 -14.37 -7.92 -2.75
C TYR A 67 -15.23 -7.78 -4.02
N ASP A 68 -15.19 -8.76 -4.93
CA ASP A 68 -15.93 -8.75 -6.20
C ASP A 68 -15.76 -7.46 -7.02
N LEU A 69 -14.54 -6.91 -7.03
CA LEU A 69 -14.17 -5.75 -7.81
C LEU A 69 -13.96 -6.15 -9.27
N ALA A 70 -15.06 -6.19 -10.02
CA ALA A 70 -15.06 -6.53 -11.44
C ALA A 70 -14.09 -5.64 -12.23
N PHE A 71 -13.41 -6.24 -13.22
CA PHE A 71 -12.48 -5.54 -14.12
C PHE A 71 -11.25 -4.91 -13.44
N MET A 72 -10.95 -5.23 -12.17
CA MET A 72 -9.79 -4.72 -11.42
C MET A 72 -8.79 -5.82 -11.02
N GLY A 73 -7.60 -5.39 -10.60
CA GLY A 73 -6.59 -6.25 -9.98
C GLY A 73 -5.82 -7.16 -10.95
N ARG A 74 -6.05 -7.05 -12.27
CA ARG A 74 -5.33 -7.80 -13.30
C ARG A 74 -5.00 -6.89 -14.47
N LEU A 75 -3.83 -7.11 -15.06
CA LEU A 75 -3.45 -6.50 -16.33
C LEU A 75 -3.90 -7.41 -17.48
N ALA A 76 -5.13 -7.21 -17.95
CA ALA A 76 -5.72 -8.01 -19.03
C ALA A 76 -6.68 -7.15 -19.89
N PRO A 77 -6.92 -7.48 -21.17
CA PRO A 77 -7.91 -6.78 -21.98
C PRO A 77 -9.28 -6.73 -21.30
N GLY A 78 -9.97 -5.59 -21.43
CA GLY A 78 -11.28 -5.35 -20.81
C GLY A 78 -11.25 -4.99 -19.32
N HIS A 79 -10.07 -4.96 -18.68
CA HIS A 79 -9.92 -4.45 -17.31
C HIS A 79 -9.69 -2.94 -17.29
N LEU A 80 -9.97 -2.29 -16.16
CA LEU A 80 -9.63 -0.88 -15.94
C LEU A 80 -8.12 -0.72 -16.02
N ALA A 81 -7.68 0.36 -16.68
CA ALA A 81 -6.26 0.70 -16.83
C ALA A 81 -5.70 1.38 -15.57
N ASP A 82 -5.90 0.74 -14.41
CA ASP A 82 -5.34 1.14 -13.12
C ASP A 82 -4.01 0.40 -12.92
N VAL A 83 -2.91 1.12 -13.15
CA VAL A 83 -1.57 0.52 -13.25
C VAL A 83 -0.56 1.30 -12.42
N ALA A 84 0.17 0.59 -11.56
CA ALA A 84 1.38 1.11 -10.93
C ALA A 84 2.61 0.52 -11.62
N VAL A 85 3.49 1.37 -12.15
CA VAL A 85 4.76 0.98 -12.74
C VAL A 85 5.84 1.12 -11.67
N LEU A 86 6.55 0.02 -11.41
CA LEU A 86 7.56 -0.08 -10.36
C LEU A 86 8.95 -0.27 -10.97
N GLY A 87 9.96 0.38 -10.39
CA GLY A 87 11.36 0.20 -10.77
C GLY A 87 11.88 -1.18 -10.37
N LYS A 88 12.79 -1.75 -11.17
CA LYS A 88 13.29 -3.12 -11.01
C LYS A 88 14.00 -3.37 -9.68
N ASP A 89 14.79 -2.41 -9.20
CA ASP A 89 15.76 -2.67 -8.12
C ASP A 89 15.13 -2.62 -6.72
N ASN A 90 14.22 -1.68 -6.48
CA ASN A 90 13.64 -1.45 -5.15
C ASN A 90 12.11 -1.28 -5.20
N LEU A 91 11.48 -1.63 -6.32
CA LEU A 91 10.06 -1.41 -6.55
C LEU A 91 9.62 0.06 -6.36
N ALA A 92 10.51 1.04 -6.48
CA ALA A 92 10.11 2.44 -6.37
C ALA A 92 9.05 2.78 -7.43
N LEU A 93 8.02 3.53 -7.03
CA LEU A 93 6.98 3.97 -7.95
C LEU A 93 7.59 4.87 -9.04
N LYS A 94 7.48 4.43 -10.29
CA LYS A 94 7.91 5.14 -11.51
C LYS A 94 6.74 5.78 -12.23
N GLY A 95 5.56 5.17 -12.19
CA GLY A 95 4.36 5.72 -12.81
C GLY A 95 3.11 5.20 -12.12
N MET A 96 2.03 6.00 -12.12
CA MET A 96 0.71 5.56 -11.69
C MET A 96 -0.35 6.06 -12.65
N PHE A 97 -1.13 5.12 -13.17
CA PHE A 97 -2.25 5.37 -14.07
C PHE A 97 -3.55 5.01 -13.36
N LEU A 98 -4.57 5.84 -13.50
CA LEU A 98 -5.95 5.54 -13.11
C LEU A 98 -6.84 5.70 -14.34
N HIS A 99 -7.61 4.68 -14.69
CA HIS A 99 -8.42 4.62 -15.90
C HIS A 99 -7.64 4.96 -17.19
N GLY A 100 -6.33 4.67 -17.21
CA GLY A 100 -5.44 4.97 -18.33
C GLY A 100 -4.84 6.38 -18.34
N GLU A 101 -5.24 7.25 -17.42
CA GLU A 101 -4.65 8.58 -17.27
C GLU A 101 -3.45 8.57 -16.32
N LEU A 102 -2.35 9.20 -16.72
CA LEU A 102 -1.14 9.32 -15.90
C LEU A 102 -1.34 10.32 -14.76
N ILE A 103 -1.44 9.83 -13.53
CA ILE A 103 -1.67 10.66 -12.33
C ILE A 103 -0.36 10.93 -11.57
N ARG A 104 0.65 10.06 -11.71
CA ARG A 104 1.99 10.26 -11.15
C ARG A 104 3.04 9.89 -12.17
N ASP A 105 3.91 10.85 -12.50
CA ASP A 105 5.06 10.65 -13.37
C ASP A 105 6.36 10.74 -12.57
N ARG A 106 7.14 9.67 -12.58
CA ARG A 106 8.50 9.55 -12.01
C ARG A 106 9.40 8.70 -12.91
N PHE A 107 9.17 8.74 -14.21
CA PHE A 107 9.97 7.98 -15.17
C PHE A 107 11.39 8.53 -15.34
N HIS A 108 11.58 9.80 -15.01
CA HIS A 108 12.87 10.51 -15.02
C HIS A 108 13.82 10.09 -13.89
#